data_AF-A0A950PB26-F1
#
_entry.id   AF-A0A950PB26-F1
#
_cell.length_a   1.000
_cell.length_b   1.000
_cell.length_c   1.000
_cell.angle_alpha   90.00
_cell.angle_beta   90.00
_cell.angle_gamma   90.00
#
_symmetry.space_group_name_H-M   'P 1'
#
loop_
_entity.id
_entity.type
_entity.pdbx_description
1 polymer ?
#
loop_
_entity_poly.entity_id
_entity_poly.type
_entity_poly.pdbx_seq_one_letter_code
_entity_poly.pdbx_strand_id
1 'polypeptide(L)'
;DPFAGSGSAAIAAIRTGRHSISVEAEEQYLNAATIRAAKEASNYSMASHTATVTEETEARIRALDENNKRGPSLDPDLSCGTSELIRQRAQ
;
A
#
# COMPACT_ATOMS: atom_id res chain seq x y z
N ASP A 1 -2.46 -19.11 -16.77
CA ASP A 1 -1.73 -19.83 -17.82
C ASP A 1 -2.33 -21.23 -17.96
N PRO A 2 -3.08 -21.50 -19.04
CA PRO A 2 -3.69 -22.81 -19.25
C PRO A 2 -2.68 -23.92 -19.60
N PHE A 3 -1.42 -23.58 -19.91
CA PHE A 3 -0.36 -24.54 -20.23
C PHE A 3 0.90 -24.19 -19.45
N ALA A 4 0.89 -24.50 -18.15
CA ALA A 4 1.93 -24.03 -17.23
C ALA A 4 3.33 -24.52 -17.62
N GLY A 5 3.45 -25.73 -18.18
CA GLY A 5 4.71 -26.38 -18.51
C GLY A 5 5.64 -26.36 -17.31
N SER A 6 6.73 -25.60 -17.41
CA SER A 6 7.71 -25.48 -16.32
C SER A 6 7.38 -24.44 -15.23
N GLY A 7 6.24 -23.73 -15.33
CA GLY A 7 5.79 -22.72 -14.37
C GLY A 7 6.42 -21.33 -14.54
N SER A 8 7.00 -20.99 -15.70
CA SER A 8 7.71 -19.72 -15.91
C SER A 8 6.82 -18.49 -15.77
N ALA A 9 5.57 -18.57 -16.22
CA ALA A 9 4.59 -17.50 -16.06
C ALA A 9 4.24 -17.25 -14.57
N ALA A 10 4.10 -18.32 -13.79
CA ALA A 10 3.86 -18.21 -12.35
C ALA A 10 5.04 -17.57 -11.60
N ILE A 11 6.27 -17.93 -11.96
CA ILE A 11 7.50 -17.32 -11.42
C ILE A 11 7.55 -15.82 -11.74
N ALA A 12 7.25 -15.44 -12.99
CA ALA A 12 7.20 -14.03 -13.37
C ALA A 12 6.12 -13.26 -12.61
N ALA A 13 4.97 -13.89 -12.34
CA ALA A 13 3.92 -13.30 -11.52
C ALA A 13 4.39 -13.08 -10.07
N ILE A 14 5.02 -14.08 -9.44
CA ILE A 14 5.59 -13.98 -8.08
C ILE A 14 6.57 -12.80 -7.99
N ARG A 15 7.53 -12.72 -8.92
CA ARG A 15 8.54 -11.64 -8.96
C ARG A 15 7.96 -10.25 -9.14
N THR A 16 6.80 -10.16 -9.78
CA THR A 16 6.12 -8.88 -10.06
C THR A 16 5.00 -8.58 -9.07
N GLY A 17 4.87 -9.36 -7.99
CA GLY A 17 3.82 -9.17 -6.99
C GLY A 17 2.40 -9.37 -7.54
N ARG A 18 2.26 -10.16 -8.61
CA ARG A 18 0.97 -10.44 -9.26
C ARG A 18 0.43 -11.81 -8.88
N HIS A 19 -0.89 -11.90 -8.85
CA HIS A 19 -1.58 -13.18 -8.77
C HIS A 19 -1.57 -13.88 -10.14
N SER A 20 -1.49 -15.20 -10.13
CA SER A 20 -1.64 -16.02 -11.33
C SER A 20 -2.25 -17.37 -10.96
N ILE A 21 -2.97 -17.96 -11.92
CA ILE A 21 -3.46 -19.34 -11.86
C ILE A 21 -2.85 -20.05 -13.07
N SER A 22 -2.23 -21.20 -12.85
CA SER A 22 -1.63 -21.99 -13.92
C SER A 22 -2.14 -23.44 -13.86
N VAL A 23 -2.36 -24.06 -15.01
CA VAL A 23 -2.87 -25.44 -15.15
C VAL A 23 -1.86 -26.26 -15.94
N GLU A 24 -1.58 -27.49 -15.50
CA GLU A 24 -0.72 -28.45 -16.18
C GLU A 24 -1.38 -29.83 -16.13
N ALA A 25 -1.41 -30.52 -17.27
CA ALA A 25 -2.05 -31.82 -17.40
C ALA A 25 -1.09 -32.96 -17.02
N GLU A 26 0.20 -32.81 -17.31
CA GLU A 26 1.18 -33.85 -17.05
C GLU A 26 1.79 -33.73 -15.65
N GLU A 27 1.63 -34.78 -14.85
CA GLU A 27 2.05 -34.80 -13.45
C GLU A 27 3.53 -34.49 -13.25
N GLN A 28 4.39 -34.99 -14.15
CA GLN A 28 5.83 -34.73 -14.12
C GLN A 28 6.17 -33.23 -14.25
N TYR A 29 5.45 -32.51 -15.10
CA TYR A 29 5.63 -31.06 -15.26
C TYR A 29 4.95 -30.30 -14.13
N LEU A 30 3.79 -30.76 -13.66
CA LEU A 30 3.09 -30.18 -12.52
C LEU A 30 3.95 -30.19 -11.25
N ASN A 31 4.58 -31.32 -10.93
CA ASN A 31 5.43 -31.47 -9.76
C ASN A 31 6.67 -30.56 -9.85
N ALA A 32 7.33 -30.53 -11.00
CA ALA A 32 8.48 -29.67 -11.24
C ALA A 32 8.12 -28.16 -11.15
N ALA A 33 7.00 -27.76 -11.76
CA ALA A 33 6.50 -26.38 -11.72
C ALA A 33 6.11 -25.97 -10.30
N THR A 34 5.46 -26.86 -9.54
CA THR A 34 5.03 -26.61 -8.15
C THR A 34 6.22 -26.38 -7.23
N ILE A 35 7.25 -27.23 -7.30
CA ILE A 35 8.48 -27.07 -6.50
C ILE A 35 9.16 -25.73 -6.82
N ARG A 36 9.24 -25.36 -8.10
CA ARG A 36 9.84 -24.09 -8.52
C ARG A 36 9.05 -22.88 -8.03
N ALA A 37 7.72 -22.91 -8.19
CA ALA A 37 6.85 -21.83 -7.75
C ALA A 37 6.86 -21.67 -6.23
N ALA A 38 6.84 -22.77 -5.46
CA ALA A 38 6.93 -22.74 -4.01
C ALA A 38 8.26 -22.17 -3.52
N LYS A 39 9.38 -22.59 -4.12
CA LYS A 39 10.71 -22.05 -3.81
C LYS A 39 10.82 -20.56 -4.14
N GLU A 40 10.28 -20.13 -5.27
CA GLU A 40 10.25 -18.71 -5.61
C GLU A 40 9.36 -17.95 -4.61
N ALA A 41 8.15 -18.44 -4.32
CA ALA A 41 7.24 -17.82 -3.37
C ALA A 41 7.85 -17.67 -1.97
N SER A 42 8.62 -18.66 -1.49
CA SER A 42 9.30 -18.55 -0.19
C SER A 42 10.36 -17.45 -0.15
N ASN A 43 11.00 -17.15 -1.29
CA ASN A 43 11.99 -16.06 -1.36
C ASN A 43 11.35 -14.66 -1.33
N TYR A 44 10.07 -14.57 -1.72
CA TYR A 44 9.31 -13.31 -1.76
C TYR A 44 8.27 -13.22 -0.62
N SER A 45 8.12 -14.28 0.17
CA SER A 45 7.35 -14.31 1.41
C SER A 45 8.13 -13.54 2.48
N MET A 46 7.67 -12.30 2.73
CA MET A 46 8.17 -11.33 3.70
C MET A 46 9.35 -10.45 3.23
N ALA A 47 9.06 -9.53 2.31
CA ALA A 47 9.40 -8.15 2.65
C ALA A 47 8.56 -7.79 3.90
N SER A 48 9.07 -8.12 5.08
CA SER A 48 8.65 -7.42 6.29
C SER A 48 8.87 -5.96 5.99
N HIS A 49 7.78 -5.21 5.83
CA HIS A 49 7.82 -3.75 5.77
C HIS A 49 8.22 -3.23 7.17
N THR A 50 9.39 -3.61 7.66
CA THR A 50 10.00 -2.99 8.84
C THR A 50 10.50 -1.65 8.35
N ALA A 51 9.65 -0.63 8.49
CA ALA A 51 10.09 0.75 8.31
C ALA A 51 11.22 1.01 9.31
N THR A 52 12.45 1.15 8.82
CA THR A 52 13.55 1.67 9.65
C THR A 52 13.33 3.17 9.77
N VAL A 53 12.81 3.59 10.92
CA VAL A 53 12.74 5.02 11.26
C VAL A 53 14.17 5.48 11.51
N THR A 54 14.68 6.37 10.66
CA THR A 54 15.96 7.05 10.90
C THR A 54 15.77 8.16 11.93
N GLU A 55 16.83 8.55 12.65
CA GLU A 55 16.77 9.65 13.64
C GLU A 55 16.18 10.94 13.05
N GLU A 56 16.46 11.22 11.77
CA GLU A 56 15.88 12.35 11.03
C GLU A 56 14.36 12.24 10.86
N THR A 57 13.85 11.03 10.65
CA THR A 57 12.42 10.76 10.49
C THR A 57 11.69 10.88 11.84
N GLU A 58 12.30 10.41 12.92
CA GLU A 58 11.80 10.60 14.29
C GLU A 58 11.71 12.07 14.69
N ALA A 59 12.73 12.87 14.36
CA ALA A 59 12.74 14.31 14.64
C ALA A 59 11.61 15.02 13.87
N ARG A 60 11.38 14.62 12.62
CA ARG A 60 10.34 15.19 11.76
C ARG A 60 8.92 14.82 12.22
N ILE A 61 8.71 13.58 12.68
CA ILE A 61 7.42 13.15 13.26
C ILE A 61 7.15 13.90 14.56
N ARG A 62 8.12 14.01 15.46
CA ARG A 62 7.99 14.81 16.70
C ARG A 62 7.66 16.27 16.40
N ALA A 63 8.34 16.88 15.42
CA ALA A 63 8.07 18.27 15.03
C ALA A 63 6.64 18.46 14.48
N LEU A 64 6.10 17.48 13.74
CA LEU A 64 4.73 17.53 13.24
C LEU A 64 3.69 17.36 14.35
N ASP A 65 3.92 16.46 15.31
CA ASP A 65 3.03 16.27 16.46
C ASP A 65 2.96 17.53 17.34
N GLU A 66 4.09 18.20 17.56
CA GLU A 66 4.15 19.46 18.33
C GLU A 66 3.46 20.62 17.59
N ASN A 67 3.51 20.64 16.26
CA ASN A 67 2.77 21.62 15.46
C ASN A 67 1.26 21.34 15.43
N ASN A 68 0.84 20.08 15.53
CA ASN A 68 -0.58 19.72 15.55
C ASN A 68 -1.25 19.92 16.93
N LYS A 69 -0.46 19.93 18.02
CA LYS A 69 -0.91 20.35 19.36
C LYS A 69 -1.12 21.86 19.48
N ARG A 70 -0.42 22.65 18.66
CA ARG A 70 -0.73 24.07 18.47
C ARG A 70 -1.93 24.14 17.54
N GLY A 71 -3.13 23.94 18.08
CA GLY A 71 -4.37 24.23 17.36
C GLY A 71 -4.29 25.63 16.72
N PRO A 72 -5.03 25.89 15.63
CA PRO A 72 -5.03 27.20 14.98
C PRO A 72 -5.25 28.26 16.05
N SER A 73 -4.38 29.27 16.11
CA SER A 73 -4.61 30.42 16.99
C SER A 73 -5.96 30.99 16.61
N LEU A 74 -6.95 30.83 17.47
CA LEU A 74 -8.19 31.58 17.38
C LEU A 74 -7.80 33.01 17.76
N ASP A 75 -7.40 33.79 16.75
CA ASP A 75 -7.31 35.23 16.89
C ASP A 75 -8.71 35.74 17.28
N PRO A 76 -8.90 36.37 18.45
CA PRO A 76 -10.24 36.75 18.92
C PRO A 76 -10.84 37.97 18.20
N ASP A 77 -10.13 38.57 17.23
CA ASP A 77 -10.43 39.93 16.73
C ASP A 77 -10.98 40.01 15.29
N LEU A 78 -11.72 39.00 14.83
CA LEU A 78 -12.57 39.12 13.63
C LEU A 78 -14.06 38.97 13.98
N SER A 79 -14.48 39.74 14.99
CA SER A 79 -15.88 40.17 15.13
C SER A 79 -16.14 41.34 14.17
N CYS A 80 -16.29 41.08 12.88
CA CYS A 80 -16.89 42.03 11.95
C CYS A 80 -17.34 41.34 10.66
N GLY A 81 -18.64 41.40 10.34
CA GLY A 81 -19.11 41.24 8.96
C GLY A 81 -20.07 40.10 8.68
N THR A 82 -21.32 40.27 9.13
CA THR A 82 -22.53 39.94 8.34
C THR A 82 -22.78 38.47 7.96
N SER A 83 -23.41 37.77 8.89
CA SER A 83 -24.26 36.58 8.72
C SER A 83 -25.54 36.87 7.89
N GLU A 84 -25.45 37.51 6.73
CA GLU A 84 -26.64 37.96 5.97
C GLU A 84 -26.57 37.66 4.45
N LEU A 85 -26.19 36.43 4.07
CA LEU A 85 -26.27 36.00 2.67
C LEU A 85 -26.75 34.55 2.45
N ILE A 86 -27.55 33.99 3.36
CA ILE A 86 -28.19 32.65 3.19
C ILE A 86 -29.71 32.72 3.42
N ARG A 87 -30.38 33.79 2.95
CA ARG A 87 -31.86 33.87 2.96
C ARG A 87 -32.50 34.33 1.63
N GLN A 88 -31.78 34.33 0.50
CA GLN A 88 -32.34 34.74 -0.80
C GLN A 88 -32.25 33.68 -1.92
N ARG A 89 -32.40 32.39 -1.58
CA ARG A 89 -32.63 31.33 -2.59
C ARG A 89 -33.67 30.30 -2.13
N ALA A 90 -34.80 30.81 -1.65
CA ALA A 90 -36.02 30.04 -1.50
C ALA A 90 -37.22 30.93 -1.88
N GLN A 91 -37.32 31.21 -3.18
CA GLN A 91 -38.57 31.54 -3.87
C GLN A 91 -38.66 30.62 -5.07
#